data_AF-A0A087UC89-F1
#
_entry.id   AF-A0A087UC89-F1
#
_cell.length_a   1.000
_cell.length_b   1.000
_cell.length_c   1.000
_cell.angle_alpha   90.00
_cell.angle_beta   90.00
_cell.angle_gamma   90.00
#
_symmetry.space_group_name_H-M   'P 1'
#
loop_
_entity.id
_entity.type
_entity.pdbx_description
1 polymer ?
#
loop_
_entity_poly.entity_id
_entity_poly.type
_entity_poly.pdbx_seq_one_letter_code
_entity_poly.pdbx_strand_id
1 'polypeptide(L)'
;MLSGRTILKPVTYLPHIAFQRGRVRLLPKEYYDEYETPYMKARRPGRAFVTDFYAFFHQKDLILAAKNWYKEKKIEAMRNDQRYIPDRHKILGPDLAVTHFIAYRGGKIKFKGKDSWATIDHIRSGEVPCKYEPGYFVEELDASGLSICYEGFENLSDLICLKKLYLRNCPNVDDWCLSRSYLFENSLEYLDISGCHNVTERGICALHALKNLRTLVLNDTPNIGNKELVSLLLQEIIPKCQVIGVNYEDPTLLKRVGNYM
;
A
#
# COMPACT_ATOMS: atom_id res chain seq x y z
N MET A 1 -42.42 -68.58 11.17
CA MET A 1 -41.76 -68.15 12.41
C MET A 1 -41.34 -66.69 12.23
N LEU A 2 -41.87 -65.81 13.10
CA LEU A 2 -41.33 -64.54 13.62
C LEU A 2 -40.51 -63.65 12.64
N SER A 3 -41.07 -62.54 12.16
CA SER A 3 -41.04 -61.20 12.80
C SER A 3 -39.65 -60.54 12.79
N GLY A 4 -39.55 -59.37 12.14
CA GLY A 4 -38.41 -58.47 12.35
C GLY A 4 -38.31 -57.33 11.35
N ARG A 5 -39.04 -56.23 11.58
CA ARG A 5 -38.66 -54.90 11.08
C ARG A 5 -37.24 -54.57 11.58
N THR A 6 -36.46 -53.77 10.85
CA THR A 6 -35.94 -52.46 11.31
C THR A 6 -35.05 -51.83 10.22
N ILE A 7 -35.34 -50.56 9.94
CA ILE A 7 -34.67 -49.66 9.00
C ILE A 7 -33.26 -49.34 9.51
N LEU A 8 -32.23 -49.57 8.70
CA LEU A 8 -30.86 -49.16 8.99
C LEU A 8 -30.69 -47.66 8.71
N LYS A 9 -30.49 -46.87 9.76
CA LYS A 9 -29.90 -45.52 9.70
C LYS A 9 -28.37 -45.64 9.82
N PRO A 10 -27.59 -44.80 9.14
CA PRO A 10 -26.13 -44.79 9.28
C PRO A 10 -25.72 -44.22 10.64
N VAL A 11 -24.93 -44.99 11.38
CA VAL A 11 -24.34 -44.61 12.67
C VAL A 11 -23.00 -43.93 12.41
N THR A 12 -22.93 -42.64 12.70
CA THR A 12 -21.70 -41.87 12.89
C THR A 12 -21.14 -42.15 14.29
N TYR A 13 -19.89 -42.62 14.41
CA TYR A 13 -19.01 -42.32 15.55
C TYR A 13 -17.54 -42.60 15.15
N LEU A 14 -16.83 -41.59 14.66
CA LEU A 14 -15.37 -41.55 14.77
C LEU A 14 -15.04 -40.96 16.14
N PRO A 15 -14.31 -41.69 17.02
CA PRO A 15 -13.91 -41.14 18.30
C PRO A 15 -12.80 -40.10 18.11
N HIS A 16 -12.89 -39.03 18.90
CA HIS A 16 -11.85 -38.02 19.08
C HIS A 16 -10.49 -38.67 19.37
N ILE A 17 -9.52 -38.45 18.48
CA ILE A 17 -8.11 -38.75 18.76
C ILE A 17 -7.57 -37.59 19.62
N ALA A 18 -7.52 -37.83 20.93
CA ALA A 18 -6.75 -36.99 21.84
C ALA A 18 -5.26 -37.23 21.59
N PHE A 19 -4.53 -36.20 21.16
CA PHE A 19 -3.08 -36.22 21.01
C PHE A 19 -2.42 -36.26 22.40
N GLN A 20 -2.23 -37.46 22.97
CA GLN A 20 -1.35 -37.62 24.11
C GLN A 20 0.11 -37.54 23.64
N ARG A 21 0.88 -36.61 24.21
CA ARG A 21 2.34 -36.52 24.03
C ARG A 21 2.99 -37.83 24.50
N GLY A 22 3.19 -38.76 23.59
CA GLY A 22 3.98 -39.96 23.85
C GLY A 22 5.42 -39.58 24.17
N ARG A 23 5.90 -39.94 25.36
CA ARG A 23 7.34 -40.06 25.62
C ARG A 23 7.88 -41.11 24.67
N VAL A 24 8.84 -40.72 23.84
CA VAL A 24 9.64 -41.67 23.05
C VAL A 24 10.28 -42.65 24.03
N ARG A 25 9.93 -43.95 23.95
CA ARG A 25 10.66 -44.99 24.68
C ARG A 25 12.07 -45.03 24.10
N LEU A 26 13.05 -44.60 24.89
CA LEU A 26 14.45 -44.90 24.60
C LEU A 26 14.63 -46.42 24.71
N LEU A 27 15.27 -47.01 23.69
CA LEU A 27 15.68 -48.40 23.73
C LEU A 27 16.68 -48.63 24.89
N PRO A 28 16.72 -49.84 25.48
CA PRO A 28 17.66 -50.17 26.54
C PRO A 28 19.10 -49.86 26.14
N LYS A 29 19.89 -49.33 27.10
CA LYS A 29 21.28 -48.89 26.90
C LYS A 29 22.22 -49.98 26.35
N GLU A 30 21.86 -51.24 26.50
CA GLU A 30 22.67 -52.41 26.14
C GLU A 30 22.88 -52.58 24.62
N TYR A 31 22.22 -51.76 23.78
CA TYR A 31 22.33 -51.84 22.32
C TYR A 31 23.24 -50.76 21.68
N TYR A 32 23.86 -49.88 22.48
CA TYR A 32 24.65 -48.74 21.98
C TYR A 32 26.17 -48.95 21.97
N ASP A 33 26.68 -50.03 22.57
CA ASP A 33 28.10 -50.10 22.92
C ASP A 33 29.02 -50.82 21.91
N GLU A 34 28.54 -51.24 20.73
CA GLU A 34 29.36 -52.11 19.84
C GLU A 34 29.88 -51.48 18.54
N TYR A 35 29.73 -50.16 18.31
CA TYR A 35 30.32 -49.51 17.12
C TYR A 35 30.98 -48.16 17.40
N GLU A 36 31.75 -48.04 18.48
CA GLU A 36 32.73 -46.95 18.59
C GLU A 36 33.89 -47.18 17.60
N THR A 37 33.75 -46.64 16.39
CA THR A 37 34.86 -46.63 15.42
C THR A 37 36.02 -45.76 15.92
N PRO A 38 37.30 -46.10 15.63
CA PRO A 38 38.46 -45.32 16.07
C PRO A 38 38.46 -43.84 15.60
N TYR A 39 37.63 -43.51 14.60
CA TYR A 39 37.43 -42.16 14.08
C TYR A 39 36.54 -41.29 14.97
N MET A 40 35.79 -41.87 15.93
CA MET A 40 34.98 -41.12 16.91
C MET A 40 35.80 -40.53 18.07
N LYS A 41 37.11 -40.83 18.14
CA LYS A 41 38.06 -40.14 19.03
C LYS A 41 38.87 -39.08 18.27
N ALA A 42 38.19 -38.17 17.60
CA ALA A 42 38.82 -36.97 17.04
C ALA A 42 38.49 -35.75 17.93
N ARG A 43 39.54 -35.26 18.61
CA ARG A 43 39.74 -33.92 19.20
C ARG A 43 38.48 -33.08 19.41
N ARG A 44 38.16 -32.69 20.66
CA ARG A 44 37.33 -31.50 20.91
C ARG A 44 37.90 -30.37 20.07
N PRO A 45 37.22 -29.86 19.02
CA PRO A 45 37.69 -28.65 18.39
C PRO A 45 37.49 -27.58 19.45
N GLY A 46 38.57 -26.99 19.95
CA GLY A 46 38.46 -25.70 20.60
C GLY A 46 37.64 -24.82 19.66
N ARG A 47 36.57 -24.18 20.17
CA ARG A 47 35.66 -23.30 19.42
C ARG A 47 36.45 -22.57 18.34
N ALA A 48 36.34 -23.07 17.10
CA ALA A 48 37.13 -22.52 16.03
C ALA A 48 36.52 -21.14 15.77
N PHE A 49 37.33 -20.09 15.82
CA PHE A 49 36.90 -18.74 15.46
C PHE A 49 36.06 -18.74 14.17
N VAL A 50 36.39 -19.64 13.22
CA VAL A 50 35.66 -19.89 11.98
C VAL A 50 34.21 -20.33 12.20
N THR A 51 33.92 -21.29 13.09
CA THR A 51 32.53 -21.76 13.32
C THR A 51 31.68 -20.71 14.02
N ASP A 52 32.26 -19.97 14.97
CA ASP A 52 31.57 -18.86 15.64
C ASP A 52 31.37 -17.66 14.68
N PHE A 53 32.31 -17.43 13.76
CA PHE A 53 32.21 -16.44 12.69
C PHE A 53 31.10 -16.81 11.69
N TYR A 54 31.06 -18.04 11.17
CA TYR A 54 29.97 -18.49 10.29
C TYR A 54 28.60 -18.41 11.00
N ALA A 55 28.52 -18.85 12.26
CA ALA A 55 27.28 -18.71 13.04
C ALA A 55 26.86 -17.25 13.24
N PHE A 56 27.80 -16.33 13.47
CA PHE A 56 27.54 -14.90 13.57
C PHE A 56 27.08 -14.27 12.25
N PHE A 57 27.67 -14.65 11.11
CA PHE A 57 27.21 -14.22 9.79
C PHE A 57 25.81 -14.78 9.48
N HIS A 58 25.58 -16.07 9.70
CA HIS A 58 24.25 -16.67 9.56
C HIS A 58 23.21 -16.06 10.51
N GLN A 59 23.60 -15.70 11.74
CA GLN A 59 22.70 -15.00 12.67
C GLN A 59 22.38 -13.58 12.20
N LYS A 60 23.36 -12.85 11.65
CA LYS A 60 23.12 -11.54 11.03
C LYS A 60 22.22 -11.65 9.81
N ASP A 61 22.40 -12.68 8.98
CA ASP A 61 21.55 -12.97 7.83
C ASP A 61 20.12 -13.35 8.28
N LEU A 62 19.98 -14.13 9.34
CA LEU A 62 18.68 -14.44 9.97
C LEU A 62 18.00 -13.20 10.56
N ILE A 63 18.75 -12.31 11.23
CA ILE A 63 18.22 -11.06 11.78
C ILE A 63 17.82 -10.11 10.65
N LEU A 64 18.64 -10.00 9.59
CA LEU A 64 18.33 -9.20 8.41
C LEU A 64 17.11 -9.77 7.67
N ALA A 65 17.05 -11.08 7.49
CA ALA A 65 15.92 -11.78 6.90
C ALA A 65 14.64 -11.58 7.74
N ALA A 66 14.72 -11.70 9.06
CA ALA A 66 13.59 -11.43 9.95
C ALA A 66 13.14 -9.96 9.90
N LYS A 67 14.08 -9.01 9.84
CA LYS A 67 13.79 -7.58 9.65
C LYS A 67 13.11 -7.32 8.30
N ASN A 68 13.61 -7.92 7.23
CA ASN A 68 13.04 -7.77 5.89
C ASN A 68 11.66 -8.41 5.81
N TRP A 69 11.51 -9.63 6.33
CA TRP A 69 10.23 -10.32 6.46
C TRP A 69 9.21 -9.48 7.24
N TYR A 70 9.61 -8.88 8.37
CA TYR A 70 8.71 -8.01 9.14
C TYR A 70 8.31 -6.76 8.35
N LYS A 71 9.26 -6.13 7.65
CA LYS A 71 8.96 -4.99 6.77
C LYS A 71 7.99 -5.38 5.65
N GLU A 72 8.23 -6.50 4.98
CA GLU A 72 7.36 -7.04 3.94
C GLU A 72 5.95 -7.31 4.48
N LYS A 73 5.84 -7.96 5.65
CA LYS A 73 4.55 -8.22 6.29
C LYS A 73 3.81 -6.94 6.68
N LYS A 74 4.54 -5.91 7.12
CA LYS A 74 3.95 -4.59 7.39
C LYS A 74 3.41 -3.94 6.12
N ILE A 75 4.15 -4.01 5.02
CA ILE A 75 3.73 -3.49 3.71
C ILE A 75 2.52 -4.28 3.19
N GLU A 76 2.54 -5.61 3.27
CA GLU A 76 1.45 -6.48 2.86
C GLU A 76 0.17 -6.19 3.66
N ALA A 77 0.29 -6.03 4.99
CA ALA A 77 -0.83 -5.64 5.84
C ALA A 77 -1.40 -4.27 5.44
N MET A 78 -0.54 -3.30 5.13
CA MET A 78 -0.94 -1.97 4.66
C MET A 78 -1.69 -2.03 3.33
N ARG A 79 -1.20 -2.82 2.36
CA ARG A 79 -1.86 -3.02 1.06
C ARG A 79 -3.23 -3.68 1.23
N ASN A 80 -3.29 -4.71 2.06
CA ASN A 80 -4.54 -5.42 2.36
C ASN A 80 -5.57 -4.52 3.07
N ASP A 81 -5.13 -3.63 3.95
CA ASP A 81 -5.98 -2.64 4.62
C ASP A 81 -6.52 -1.57 3.65
N GLN A 82 -5.81 -1.32 2.55
CA GLN A 82 -6.20 -0.35 1.52
C GLN A 82 -6.92 -0.96 0.31
N ARG A 83 -7.20 -2.27 0.30
CA ARG A 83 -7.88 -2.93 -0.82
C ARG A 83 -9.27 -2.36 -1.07
N TYR A 84 -9.70 -2.38 -2.33
CA TYR A 84 -11.06 -2.05 -2.71
C TYR A 84 -12.07 -3.03 -2.09
N ILE A 85 -13.07 -2.50 -1.38
CA ILE A 85 -14.16 -3.30 -0.79
C ILE A 85 -15.45 -2.97 -1.56
N PRO A 86 -15.93 -3.86 -2.45
CA PRO A 86 -17.09 -3.58 -3.29
C PRO A 86 -18.37 -3.36 -2.48
N ASP A 87 -18.55 -4.09 -1.38
CA ASP A 87 -19.75 -3.96 -0.55
C ASP A 87 -19.85 -2.59 0.14
N ARG A 88 -18.72 -1.96 0.46
CA ARG A 88 -18.70 -0.59 1.00
C ARG A 88 -19.28 0.40 -0.02
N HIS A 89 -18.87 0.28 -1.28
CA HIS A 89 -19.32 1.15 -2.37
C HIS A 89 -20.78 0.88 -2.73
N LYS A 90 -21.25 -0.37 -2.61
CA LYS A 90 -22.68 -0.70 -2.79
C LYS A 90 -23.58 -0.09 -1.70
N ILE A 91 -23.11 -0.05 -0.45
CA ILE A 91 -23.91 0.45 0.69
C ILE A 91 -23.91 1.98 0.77
N LEU A 92 -22.75 2.61 0.54
CA LEU A 92 -22.54 4.05 0.72
C LEU A 92 -22.66 4.84 -0.59
N GLY A 93 -22.47 4.20 -1.75
CA GLY A 93 -22.12 4.90 -2.98
C GLY A 93 -20.63 5.29 -3.02
N PRO A 94 -20.14 5.74 -4.19
CA PRO A 94 -18.72 6.01 -4.40
C PRO A 94 -18.19 7.16 -3.52
N ASP A 95 -18.84 8.32 -3.56
CA ASP A 95 -18.43 9.53 -2.84
C ASP A 95 -18.36 9.34 -1.31
N LEU A 96 -19.40 8.74 -0.71
CA LEU A 96 -19.42 8.47 0.71
C LEU A 96 -18.45 7.34 1.08
N ALA A 97 -18.30 6.30 0.25
CA ALA A 97 -17.31 5.24 0.50
C ALA A 97 -15.88 5.79 0.53
N VAL A 98 -15.54 6.69 -0.39
CA VAL A 98 -14.27 7.44 -0.39
C VAL A 98 -14.14 8.27 0.88
N THR A 99 -15.20 8.99 1.25
CA THR A 99 -15.17 9.86 2.42
C THR A 99 -14.85 9.06 3.69
N HIS A 100 -15.53 7.93 3.90
CA HIS A 100 -15.24 7.04 5.03
C HIS A 100 -13.83 6.45 4.97
N PHE A 101 -13.36 6.06 3.79
CA PHE A 101 -12.01 5.51 3.60
C PHE A 101 -10.90 6.52 3.94
N ILE A 102 -10.99 7.75 3.43
CA ILE A 102 -9.98 8.78 3.63
C ILE A 102 -10.05 9.38 5.04
N ALA A 103 -11.27 9.67 5.54
CA ALA A 103 -11.44 10.23 6.88
C ALA A 103 -10.93 9.29 7.97
N TYR A 104 -11.17 7.97 7.85
CA TYR A 104 -10.66 6.98 8.82
C TYR A 104 -9.13 6.97 8.90
N ARG A 105 -8.44 7.42 7.85
CA ARG A 105 -6.98 7.52 7.77
C ARG A 105 -6.43 8.86 8.25
N GLY A 106 -7.31 9.80 8.63
CA GLY A 106 -6.94 11.15 9.04
C GLY A 106 -6.95 12.17 7.91
N GLY A 107 -7.43 11.80 6.72
CA GLY A 107 -7.65 12.75 5.63
C GLY A 107 -8.94 13.55 5.80
N LYS A 108 -9.17 14.47 4.87
CA LYS A 108 -10.32 15.38 4.89
C LYS A 108 -10.96 15.47 3.52
N ILE A 109 -12.26 15.67 3.49
CA ILE A 109 -13.04 15.74 2.26
C ILE A 109 -13.92 16.98 2.30
N LYS A 110 -14.04 17.68 1.17
CA LYS A 110 -14.99 18.78 0.99
C LYS A 110 -16.04 18.36 -0.03
N PHE A 111 -17.31 18.46 0.37
CA PHE A 111 -18.43 18.14 -0.51
C PHE A 111 -18.84 19.36 -1.33
N LYS A 112 -19.38 19.10 -2.53
CA LYS A 112 -19.90 20.12 -3.42
C LYS A 112 -20.98 20.95 -2.73
N GLY A 113 -20.78 22.27 -2.72
CA GLY A 113 -21.71 23.23 -2.09
C GLY A 113 -21.66 23.28 -0.56
N LYS A 114 -20.76 22.52 0.10
CA LYS A 114 -20.49 22.65 1.53
C LYS A 114 -19.12 23.27 1.75
N ASP A 115 -19.04 24.28 2.60
CA ASP A 115 -17.78 24.95 2.90
C ASP A 115 -16.92 24.26 3.97
N SER A 116 -17.54 23.41 4.79
CA SER A 116 -16.85 22.66 5.84
C SER A 116 -16.15 21.41 5.29
N TRP A 117 -14.98 21.12 5.89
CA TRP A 117 -14.26 19.88 5.66
C TRP A 117 -14.84 18.77 6.53
N ALA A 118 -15.26 17.68 5.91
CA ALA A 118 -15.61 16.44 6.59
C ALA A 118 -14.34 15.72 7.04
N THR A 119 -14.31 15.39 8.33
CA THR A 119 -13.25 14.63 8.99
C THR A 119 -13.86 13.41 9.69
N ILE A 120 -13.03 12.58 10.32
CA ILE A 120 -13.51 11.44 11.11
C ILE A 120 -14.46 11.86 12.24
N ASP A 121 -14.29 13.06 12.79
CA ASP A 121 -15.14 13.56 13.88
C ASP A 121 -16.56 13.83 13.39
N HIS A 122 -16.71 14.35 12.17
CA HIS A 122 -18.00 14.58 11.53
C HIS A 122 -18.72 13.25 11.18
N ILE A 123 -17.96 12.20 10.90
CA ILE A 123 -18.52 10.85 10.74
C ILE A 123 -19.00 10.32 12.09
N ARG A 124 -18.21 10.51 13.16
CA ARG A 124 -18.56 10.06 14.52
C ARG A 124 -19.72 10.83 15.12
N SER A 125 -19.87 12.12 14.80
CA SER A 125 -21.00 12.95 15.20
C SER A 125 -22.29 12.63 14.43
N GLY A 126 -22.19 11.90 13.32
CA GLY A 126 -23.32 11.54 12.47
C GLY A 126 -23.69 12.59 11.42
N GLU A 127 -22.87 13.63 11.22
CA GLU A 127 -23.08 14.65 10.18
C GLU A 127 -22.79 14.13 8.77
N VAL A 128 -21.95 13.10 8.66
CA VAL A 128 -21.72 12.35 7.44
C VAL A 128 -22.50 11.03 7.49
N PRO A 129 -23.37 10.74 6.51
CA PRO A 129 -24.16 9.52 6.49
C PRO A 129 -23.32 8.24 6.45
N CYS A 130 -23.80 7.21 7.15
CA CYS A 130 -23.26 5.84 7.14
C CYS A 130 -24.02 4.91 6.17
N LYS A 131 -24.91 5.46 5.35
CA LYS A 131 -25.64 4.79 4.27
C LYS A 131 -25.73 5.74 3.07
N TYR A 132 -25.98 5.19 1.89
CA TYR A 132 -26.18 6.00 0.69
C TYR A 132 -27.25 7.07 0.91
N GLU A 133 -26.86 8.32 0.65
CA GLU A 133 -27.74 9.47 0.65
C GLU A 133 -27.39 10.35 -0.56
N PRO A 134 -28.37 10.70 -1.42
CA PRO A 134 -28.11 11.54 -2.58
C PRO A 134 -27.69 12.95 -2.16
N GLY A 135 -26.88 13.62 -2.98
CA GLY A 135 -26.43 15.01 -2.75
C GLY A 135 -25.06 15.13 -2.10
N TYR A 136 -24.42 14.02 -1.73
CA TYR A 136 -23.02 14.00 -1.30
C TYR A 136 -22.11 13.71 -2.49
N PHE A 137 -21.54 14.77 -3.07
CA PHE A 137 -20.54 14.68 -4.13
C PHE A 137 -19.21 15.24 -3.63
N VAL A 138 -18.13 14.49 -3.76
CA VAL A 138 -16.79 14.93 -3.37
C VAL A 138 -16.26 15.93 -4.40
N GLU A 139 -15.86 17.12 -3.93
CA GLU A 139 -15.27 18.17 -4.77
C GLU A 139 -13.78 18.37 -4.46
N GLU A 140 -13.38 18.33 -3.19
CA GLU A 140 -11.98 18.42 -2.79
C GLU A 140 -11.61 17.27 -1.84
N LEU A 141 -10.42 16.71 -2.02
CA LEU A 141 -9.90 15.61 -1.22
C LEU A 141 -8.49 15.95 -0.74
N ASP A 142 -8.33 16.04 0.57
CA ASP A 142 -7.04 16.23 1.23
C ASP A 142 -6.58 14.93 1.89
N ALA A 143 -5.60 14.30 1.24
CA ALA A 143 -4.91 13.11 1.71
C ALA A 143 -3.46 13.43 2.12
N SER A 144 -3.17 14.69 2.46
CA SER A 144 -1.84 15.11 2.91
C SER A 144 -1.38 14.35 4.16
N GLY A 145 -0.15 13.85 4.13
CA GLY A 145 0.47 13.07 5.20
C GLY A 145 -0.01 11.62 5.29
N LEU A 146 -0.92 11.19 4.41
CA LEU A 146 -1.43 9.82 4.42
C LEU A 146 -0.45 8.86 3.75
N SER A 147 -0.39 7.64 4.28
CA SER A 147 0.38 6.54 3.69
C SER A 147 -0.40 5.80 2.59
N ILE A 148 -1.09 6.54 1.72
CA ILE A 148 -1.89 5.95 0.64
C ILE A 148 -0.98 5.26 -0.38
N CYS A 149 -1.31 4.02 -0.74
CA CYS A 149 -0.57 3.23 -1.73
C CYS A 149 -1.41 2.97 -2.98
N TYR A 150 -0.82 2.33 -3.99
CA TYR A 150 -1.45 2.03 -5.26
C TYR A 150 -2.84 1.39 -5.12
N GLU A 151 -2.99 0.39 -4.26
CA GLU A 151 -4.27 -0.28 -3.97
C GLU A 151 -5.30 0.69 -3.37
N GLY A 152 -4.85 1.64 -2.56
CA GLY A 152 -5.68 2.68 -1.96
C GLY A 152 -6.37 3.58 -2.98
N PHE A 153 -5.70 3.88 -4.10
CA PHE A 153 -6.28 4.69 -5.18
C PHE A 153 -7.49 4.04 -5.85
N GLU A 154 -7.63 2.71 -5.78
CA GLU A 154 -8.82 2.03 -6.32
C GLU A 154 -10.10 2.43 -5.59
N ASN A 155 -9.99 2.74 -4.31
CA ASN A 155 -11.12 3.20 -3.52
C ASN A 155 -11.61 4.58 -3.96
N LEU A 156 -10.79 5.33 -4.70
CA LEU A 156 -11.13 6.65 -5.23
C LEU A 156 -11.80 6.55 -6.61
N SER A 157 -12.22 5.35 -7.04
CA SER A 157 -12.93 5.20 -8.31
C SER A 157 -14.26 5.94 -8.31
N ASP A 158 -14.74 6.26 -9.52
CA ASP A 158 -16.09 6.78 -9.76
C ASP A 158 -16.39 8.14 -9.09
N LEU A 159 -15.35 8.93 -8.79
CA LEU A 159 -15.50 10.31 -8.33
C LEU A 159 -15.68 11.28 -9.52
N ILE A 160 -16.93 11.56 -9.85
CA ILE A 160 -17.29 12.36 -11.05
C ILE A 160 -17.03 13.87 -10.85
N CYS A 161 -17.06 14.35 -9.61
CA CYS A 161 -17.00 15.78 -9.28
C CYS A 161 -15.69 16.24 -8.63
N LEU A 162 -14.69 15.37 -8.49
CA LEU A 162 -13.45 15.70 -7.80
C LEU A 162 -12.63 16.71 -8.61
N LYS A 163 -12.45 17.92 -8.07
CA LYS A 163 -11.68 19.00 -8.70
C LYS A 163 -10.30 19.19 -8.10
N LYS A 164 -10.15 19.01 -6.78
CA LYS A 164 -8.87 19.26 -6.09
C LYS A 164 -8.42 18.04 -5.31
N LEU A 165 -7.18 17.61 -5.56
CA LEU A 165 -6.55 16.49 -4.88
C LEU A 165 -5.23 16.94 -4.26
N TYR A 166 -5.14 16.86 -2.93
CA TYR A 166 -3.93 17.16 -2.16
C TYR A 166 -3.29 15.86 -1.66
N LEU A 167 -2.07 15.60 -2.12
CA LEU A 167 -1.25 14.44 -1.78
C LEU A 167 0.09 14.90 -1.17
N ARG A 168 0.08 15.92 -0.30
CA ARG A 168 1.33 16.46 0.25
C ARG A 168 1.98 15.45 1.20
N ASN A 169 3.30 15.34 1.20
CA ASN A 169 4.06 14.50 2.13
C ASN A 169 3.55 13.05 2.22
N CYS A 170 3.08 12.48 1.11
CA CYS A 170 2.61 11.10 1.08
C CYS A 170 3.78 10.15 0.77
N PRO A 171 4.27 9.36 1.75
CA PRO A 171 5.54 8.62 1.61
C PRO A 171 5.44 7.43 0.64
N ASN A 172 4.23 6.95 0.35
CA ASN A 172 4.00 5.77 -0.49
C ASN A 172 3.45 6.10 -1.87
N VAL A 173 3.23 7.39 -2.18
CA VAL A 173 2.79 7.81 -3.51
C VAL A 173 3.99 7.77 -4.44
N ASP A 174 3.90 6.91 -5.44
CA ASP A 174 4.92 6.66 -6.47
C ASP A 174 4.33 6.85 -7.88
N ASP A 175 5.14 6.59 -8.90
CA ASP A 175 4.73 6.70 -10.30
C ASP A 175 3.53 5.80 -10.64
N TRP A 176 3.43 4.63 -10.02
CA TRP A 176 2.31 3.71 -10.20
C TRP A 176 1.02 4.27 -9.60
N CYS A 177 1.09 4.93 -8.45
CA CYS A 177 -0.04 5.67 -7.88
C CYS A 177 -0.51 6.77 -8.83
N LEU A 178 0.42 7.58 -9.36
CA LEU A 178 0.08 8.64 -10.32
C LEU A 178 -0.45 8.10 -11.65
N SER A 179 -0.05 6.89 -12.06
CA SER A 179 -0.65 6.23 -13.21
C SER A 179 -2.15 6.00 -13.06
N ARG A 180 -2.68 5.88 -11.83
CA ARG A 180 -4.14 5.79 -11.56
C ARG A 180 -4.87 7.12 -11.56
N SER A 181 -4.17 8.23 -11.83
CA SER A 181 -4.83 9.54 -11.96
C SER A 181 -5.85 9.59 -13.11
N TYR A 182 -5.79 8.67 -14.09
CA TYR A 182 -6.81 8.53 -15.13
C TYR A 182 -8.23 8.37 -14.57
N LEU A 183 -8.39 7.88 -13.33
CA LEU A 183 -9.68 7.79 -12.66
C LEU A 183 -10.41 9.14 -12.57
N PHE A 184 -9.67 10.25 -12.66
CA PHE A 184 -10.18 11.62 -12.54
C PHE A 184 -9.96 12.44 -13.82
N GLU A 185 -9.76 11.78 -14.97
CA GLU A 185 -9.40 12.43 -16.24
C GLU A 185 -10.31 13.60 -16.64
N ASN A 186 -11.60 13.50 -16.30
CA ASN A 186 -12.64 14.43 -16.72
C ASN A 186 -13.00 15.48 -15.65
N SER A 187 -12.49 15.37 -14.42
CA SER A 187 -12.92 16.24 -13.31
C SER A 187 -11.78 17.00 -12.63
N LEU A 188 -10.57 16.44 -12.58
CA LEU A 188 -9.50 16.99 -11.76
C LEU A 188 -8.91 18.26 -12.37
N GLU A 189 -8.88 19.34 -11.59
CA GLU A 189 -8.38 20.66 -11.99
C GLU A 189 -7.11 21.05 -11.21
N TYR A 190 -6.93 20.57 -9.99
CA TYR A 190 -5.80 20.88 -9.12
C TYR A 190 -5.22 19.61 -8.52
N LEU A 191 -3.91 19.42 -8.68
CA LEU A 191 -3.16 18.31 -8.08
C LEU A 191 -1.92 18.85 -7.36
N ASP A 192 -1.77 18.48 -6.10
CA ASP A 192 -0.60 18.83 -5.30
C ASP A 192 0.08 17.57 -4.79
N ILE A 193 1.31 17.34 -5.27
CA ILE A 193 2.14 16.19 -4.90
C ILE A 193 3.42 16.64 -4.20
N SER A 194 3.35 17.76 -3.48
CA SER A 194 4.50 18.32 -2.79
C SER A 194 5.04 17.38 -1.72
N GLY A 195 6.36 17.18 -1.61
CA GLY A 195 6.94 16.27 -0.61
C GLY A 195 6.70 14.78 -0.89
N CYS A 196 6.25 14.41 -2.10
CA CYS A 196 6.17 13.03 -2.54
C CYS A 196 7.53 12.56 -3.09
N HIS A 197 8.32 11.93 -2.22
CA HIS A 197 9.69 11.53 -2.54
C HIS A 197 9.79 10.40 -3.56
N ASN A 198 8.81 9.50 -3.68
CA ASN A 198 8.89 8.34 -4.58
C ASN A 198 8.39 8.63 -6.00
N VAL A 199 7.95 9.86 -6.27
CA VAL A 199 7.55 10.29 -7.60
C VAL A 199 8.78 10.69 -8.43
N THR A 200 8.82 10.20 -9.65
CA THR A 200 9.86 10.51 -10.64
C THR A 200 9.24 11.20 -11.87
N GLU A 201 10.08 11.50 -12.85
CA GLU A 201 9.68 12.02 -14.16
C GLU A 201 8.60 11.17 -14.84
N ARG A 202 8.64 9.83 -14.64
CA ARG A 202 7.67 8.90 -15.23
C ARG A 202 6.27 9.09 -14.67
N GLY A 203 6.14 9.33 -13.37
CA GLY A 203 4.87 9.57 -12.71
C GLY A 203 4.21 10.86 -13.19
N ILE A 204 5.01 11.91 -13.45
CA ILE A 204 4.50 13.16 -14.01
C ILE A 204 4.03 12.97 -15.46
N CYS A 205 4.78 12.20 -16.27
CA CYS A 205 4.33 11.87 -17.63
C CYS A 205 2.95 11.19 -17.61
N ALA A 206 2.66 10.33 -16.63
CA ALA A 206 1.36 9.66 -16.52
C ALA A 206 0.18 10.62 -16.27
N LEU A 207 0.42 11.86 -15.84
CA LEU A 207 -0.60 12.88 -15.65
C LEU A 207 -1.16 13.42 -16.97
N HIS A 208 -0.61 13.03 -18.12
CA HIS A 208 -1.08 13.42 -19.46
C HIS A 208 -2.57 13.09 -19.70
N ALA A 209 -3.13 12.13 -18.96
CA ALA A 209 -4.54 11.75 -19.04
C ALA A 209 -5.49 12.82 -18.46
N LEU A 210 -5.00 13.70 -17.59
CA LEU A 210 -5.79 14.70 -16.86
C LEU A 210 -6.06 15.95 -17.72
N LYS A 211 -6.92 15.84 -18.72
CA LYS A 211 -7.16 16.89 -19.72
C LYS A 211 -7.66 18.22 -19.14
N ASN A 212 -8.32 18.17 -17.97
CA ASN A 212 -8.86 19.34 -17.28
C ASN A 212 -7.93 19.92 -16.21
N LEU A 213 -6.72 19.36 -16.04
CA LEU A 213 -5.76 19.84 -15.04
C LEU A 213 -5.32 21.27 -15.36
N ARG A 214 -5.47 22.15 -14.38
CA ARG A 214 -5.10 23.57 -14.45
C ARG A 214 -3.90 23.90 -13.60
N THR A 215 -3.69 23.17 -12.50
CA THR A 215 -2.59 23.44 -11.57
C THR A 215 -1.99 22.15 -11.07
N LEU A 216 -0.67 22.04 -11.24
CA LEU A 216 0.15 20.98 -10.68
C LEU A 216 1.20 21.59 -9.76
N VAL A 217 1.30 21.11 -8.52
CA VAL A 217 2.28 21.60 -7.55
C VAL A 217 3.33 20.53 -7.26
N LEU A 218 4.60 20.86 -7.52
CA LEU A 218 5.77 19.97 -7.44
C LEU A 218 6.81 20.39 -6.39
N ASN A 219 6.39 21.07 -5.32
CA ASN A 219 7.34 21.53 -4.29
C ASN A 219 8.01 20.34 -3.59
N ASP A 220 9.30 20.42 -3.29
CA ASP A 220 10.03 19.40 -2.53
C ASP A 220 9.89 17.97 -3.09
N THR A 221 10.10 17.82 -4.38
CA THR A 221 10.08 16.54 -5.11
C THR A 221 11.50 16.17 -5.59
N PRO A 222 12.41 15.68 -4.73
CA PRO A 222 13.83 15.55 -5.04
C PRO A 222 14.17 14.50 -6.09
N ASN A 223 13.31 13.48 -6.28
CA ASN A 223 13.56 12.37 -7.20
C ASN A 223 13.09 12.64 -8.64
N ILE A 224 12.52 13.82 -8.91
CA ILE A 224 12.24 14.27 -10.27
C ILE A 224 13.50 14.97 -10.77
N GLY A 225 14.25 14.31 -11.66
CA GLY A 225 15.55 14.78 -12.13
C GLY A 225 15.47 16.07 -12.97
N ASN A 226 14.63 16.07 -14.00
CA ASN A 226 14.40 17.22 -14.89
C ASN A 226 12.97 17.74 -14.75
N LYS A 227 12.67 18.45 -13.65
CA LYS A 227 11.33 19.01 -13.42
C LYS A 227 10.90 19.94 -14.52
N GLU A 228 11.83 20.75 -15.03
CA GLU A 228 11.60 21.76 -16.05
C GLU A 228 11.19 21.12 -17.37
N LEU A 229 11.97 20.14 -17.87
CA LEU A 229 11.69 19.46 -19.13
C LEU A 229 10.35 18.75 -19.08
N VAL A 230 10.09 17.99 -18.01
CA VAL A 230 8.84 17.24 -17.86
C VAL A 230 7.64 18.17 -17.71
N SER A 231 7.82 19.31 -17.05
CA SER A 231 6.77 20.33 -16.94
C SER A 231 6.47 21.00 -18.27
N LEU A 232 7.47 21.22 -19.12
CA LEU A 232 7.28 21.73 -20.48
C LEU A 232 6.54 20.72 -21.36
N LEU A 233 6.94 19.44 -21.32
CA LEU A 233 6.26 18.36 -22.04
C LEU A 233 4.80 18.21 -21.57
N LEU A 234 4.54 18.31 -20.26
CA LEU A 234 3.19 18.25 -19.73
C LEU A 234 2.36 19.45 -20.19
N GLN A 235 2.95 20.64 -20.24
CA GLN A 235 2.29 21.84 -20.76
C GLN A 235 2.03 21.77 -22.27
N GLU A 236 2.87 21.09 -23.05
CA GLU A 236 2.61 20.86 -24.47
C GLU A 236 1.35 19.99 -24.68
N ILE A 237 1.16 18.97 -23.84
CA ILE A 237 0.00 18.08 -23.89
C ILE A 237 -1.24 18.75 -23.26
N ILE A 238 -1.06 19.46 -22.16
CA ILE A 238 -2.12 20.12 -21.38
C ILE A 238 -1.79 21.64 -21.30
N PRO A 239 -2.10 22.42 -22.34
CA PRO A 239 -1.65 23.82 -22.47
C PRO A 239 -2.22 24.76 -21.42
N LYS A 240 -3.26 24.35 -20.69
CA LYS A 240 -3.87 25.14 -19.61
C LYS A 240 -3.31 24.79 -18.23
N CYS A 241 -2.42 23.80 -18.13
CA CYS A 241 -1.87 23.36 -16.86
C CYS A 241 -0.66 24.21 -16.47
N GLN A 242 -0.80 24.99 -15.39
CA GLN A 242 0.32 25.69 -14.77
C GLN A 242 1.03 24.77 -13.77
N VAL A 243 2.35 24.63 -13.92
CA VAL A 243 3.18 23.87 -12.98
C VAL A 243 3.90 24.81 -12.01
N ILE A 244 3.71 24.59 -10.71
CA ILE A 244 4.28 25.37 -9.61
C ILE A 244 5.39 24.55 -8.94
N GLY A 245 6.47 25.22 -8.50
CA GLY A 245 7.61 24.57 -7.83
C GLY A 245 8.74 24.18 -8.78
N VAL A 246 8.78 24.80 -9.97
CA VAL A 246 9.76 24.57 -11.03
C VAL A 246 10.43 25.89 -11.36
N ASN A 247 11.76 25.88 -11.49
CA ASN A 247 12.53 27.07 -11.86
C ASN A 247 12.94 26.99 -13.33
N TYR A 248 12.14 27.58 -14.22
CA TYR A 248 12.43 27.60 -15.66
C TYR A 248 13.67 28.44 -16.03
N GLU A 249 14.16 29.27 -15.11
CA GLU A 249 15.34 30.12 -15.33
C GLU A 249 16.66 29.42 -14.95
N ASP A 250 16.63 28.13 -14.63
CA ASP A 250 17.85 27.38 -14.32
C ASP A 250 18.83 27.38 -15.52
N PRO A 251 20.05 27.93 -15.38
CA PRO A 251 21.04 27.96 -16.46
C PRO A 251 21.43 26.57 -16.98
N THR A 252 21.28 25.53 -16.16
CA THR A 252 21.55 24.14 -16.57
C THR A 252 20.51 23.62 -17.56
N LEU A 253 19.25 24.08 -17.45
CA LEU A 253 18.19 23.79 -18.41
C LEU A 253 18.52 24.39 -19.78
N LEU A 254 18.85 25.68 -19.82
CA LEU A 254 19.13 26.41 -21.06
C LEU A 254 20.31 25.78 -21.83
N LYS A 255 21.34 25.34 -21.12
CA LYS A 255 22.46 24.59 -21.72
C LYS A 255 22.04 23.22 -22.26
N ARG A 256 21.12 22.53 -21.58
CA ARG A 256 20.60 21.23 -22.05
C ARG A 256 19.74 21.39 -23.29
N VAL A 257 18.75 22.29 -23.26
CA VAL A 257 17.85 22.56 -24.39
C VAL A 257 18.63 23.08 -25.61
N GLY A 258 19.61 23.96 -25.40
CA GLY A 258 20.48 24.45 -26.48
C GLY A 258 21.38 23.38 -27.12
N ASN A 259 21.55 22.21 -26.51
CA ASN A 259 22.21 21.06 -27.13
C ASN A 259 21.25 20.18 -27.93
N TYR A 260 19.93 20.39 -27.82
CA TYR A 260 18.89 19.66 -28.54
C TYR A 260 18.24 20.47 -29.68
N MET A 261 18.57 21.76 -29.80
CA MET A 261 18.22 22.64 -30.93
C MET A 261 19.41 22.78 -31.88
#